data_AF-A0A1V9Z7W9-F1
#
_entry.id   AF-A0A1V9Z7W9-F1
#
_cell.length_a   1.000
_cell.length_b   1.000
_cell.length_c   1.000
_cell.angle_alpha   90.00
_cell.angle_beta   90.00
_cell.angle_gamma   90.00
#
_symmetry.space_group_name_H-M   'P 1'
#
loop_
_entity.id
_entity.type
_entity.pdbx_description
1 polymer ?
#
loop_
_entity_poly.entity_id
_entity_poly.type
_entity_poly.pdbx_seq_one_letter_code
_entity_poly.pdbx_strand_id
1 'polypeptide(L)'
;MSHYALAGIAYFLTHPKLWLMTLCPLLMTIVVGIACVVALFTVALYPQAYGFEKAGLAPGWAWVLSIFLVIIEIFLVTFIYSQTCTPCFMDSIFEKVLKMRGYEELVENSEAYSGCGRSCRACCKVSCISQVFIMIVTFPLNFIPIVGTIAYVYLNGRVKAWEYHLLYFEMRGYSYEEQKVIVNKHKLEYTSFGMQCMYLELIPFFGFIFLFTNTVGAALFAADLEAELRAQNYGATDPKGGAVHVLLHLMSLYAIAGILYFFSHPNLLRESIWPILVTLFIAIASALVMFTFGLYYQVGSLESAGFPAFWAWLFAIMLVLVEIFLLTLIYYQVCMACFMNAIFQTVLKMRGFEHLVERNQIGFSRTCCAYFQVRSPTQIFASTASLTLNFIPVIGNIAYVYLNGRVKAWEYHLLYFAMRGYSREEQKAIVNQHKLQYASFGMQCAALELVPILGFIFLFTNTVGAALFAADLEEQLNSQSYGSIKN
;
A
#
# COMPACT_ATOMS: atom_id res chain seq x y z
N MET A 1 -11.22 11.06 5.83
CA MET A 1 -10.72 10.63 4.49
C MET A 1 -11.94 10.30 3.65
N SER A 2 -11.95 10.58 2.35
CA SER A 2 -13.08 10.16 1.52
C SER A 2 -13.12 8.63 1.45
N HIS A 3 -14.30 8.02 1.62
CA HIS A 3 -14.47 6.56 1.64
C HIS A 3 -15.14 6.05 0.35
N TYR A 4 -15.20 6.88 -0.69
CA TYR A 4 -16.01 6.65 -1.89
C TYR A 4 -15.55 5.47 -2.74
N ALA A 5 -14.25 5.12 -2.76
CA ALA A 5 -13.80 3.94 -3.51
C ALA A 5 -14.31 2.64 -2.88
N LEU A 6 -14.25 2.53 -1.55
CA LEU A 6 -14.82 1.39 -0.81
C LEU A 6 -16.35 1.38 -0.86
N ALA A 7 -16.98 2.55 -0.74
CA ALA A 7 -18.43 2.69 -0.91
C ALA A 7 -18.87 2.26 -2.32
N GLY A 8 -18.09 2.59 -3.35
CA GLY A 8 -18.31 2.17 -4.73
C GLY A 8 -18.31 0.64 -4.88
N ILE A 9 -17.34 -0.06 -4.27
CA ILE A 9 -17.32 -1.53 -4.24
C ILE A 9 -18.57 -2.08 -3.55
N ALA A 10 -18.89 -1.59 -2.34
CA ALA A 10 -20.06 -2.07 -1.59
C ALA A 10 -21.37 -1.81 -2.35
N TYR A 11 -21.50 -0.65 -2.98
CA TYR A 11 -22.68 -0.28 -3.76
C TYR A 11 -22.79 -1.13 -5.04
N PHE A 12 -21.68 -1.39 -5.70
CA PHE A 12 -21.62 -2.24 -6.90
C PHE A 12 -22.03 -3.69 -6.59
N LEU A 13 -21.56 -4.25 -5.47
CA LEU A 13 -21.91 -5.62 -5.04
C LEU A 13 -23.38 -5.76 -4.61
N THR A 14 -23.96 -4.71 -4.03
CA THR A 14 -25.35 -4.72 -3.54
C THR A 14 -26.39 -4.49 -4.64
N HIS A 15 -26.00 -4.01 -5.82
CA HIS A 15 -26.91 -3.70 -6.92
C HIS A 15 -26.63 -4.59 -8.16
N PRO A 16 -27.39 -5.69 -8.33
CA PRO A 16 -27.15 -6.66 -9.42
C PRO A 16 -27.18 -6.08 -10.83
N LYS A 17 -28.01 -5.04 -11.03
CA LYS A 17 -28.12 -4.34 -12.31
C LYS A 17 -26.79 -3.71 -12.74
N LEU A 18 -25.95 -3.25 -11.80
CA LEU A 18 -24.69 -2.58 -12.13
C LEU A 18 -23.64 -3.58 -12.62
N TRP A 19 -23.39 -4.66 -11.89
CA TRP A 19 -22.36 -5.61 -12.29
C TRP A 19 -22.77 -6.45 -13.51
N LEU A 20 -24.06 -6.67 -13.73
CA LEU A 20 -24.53 -7.31 -14.96
C LEU A 20 -24.23 -6.46 -16.21
N MET A 21 -24.29 -5.13 -16.10
CA MET A 21 -23.91 -4.21 -17.19
C MET A 21 -22.40 -4.27 -17.50
N THR A 22 -21.56 -4.57 -16.51
CA THR A 22 -20.09 -4.72 -16.71
C THR A 22 -19.67 -6.04 -17.36
N LEU A 23 -20.54 -7.06 -17.33
CA LEU A 23 -20.22 -8.36 -17.92
C LEU A 23 -20.07 -8.27 -19.44
N CYS A 24 -20.89 -7.46 -20.10
CA CYS A 24 -20.84 -7.24 -21.54
C CYS A 24 -19.49 -6.67 -22.01
N PRO A 25 -19.00 -5.51 -21.51
CA PRO A 25 -17.68 -4.99 -21.91
C PRO A 25 -16.52 -5.91 -21.55
N LEU A 26 -16.60 -6.63 -20.43
CA LEU A 26 -15.59 -7.61 -20.05
C LEU A 26 -15.50 -8.74 -21.09
N LEU A 27 -16.64 -9.34 -21.46
CA LEU A 27 -16.71 -10.39 -22.47
C LEU A 27 -16.24 -9.89 -23.84
N MET A 28 -16.65 -8.68 -24.24
CA MET A 28 -16.20 -8.09 -25.51
C MET A 28 -14.68 -7.89 -25.55
N THR A 29 -14.08 -7.43 -24.45
CA THR A 29 -12.61 -7.25 -24.34
C THR A 29 -11.88 -8.59 -24.46
N ILE A 30 -12.41 -9.66 -23.86
CA ILE A 30 -11.84 -11.01 -23.98
C ILE A 30 -11.95 -11.51 -25.43
N VAL A 31 -13.11 -11.35 -26.06
CA VAL A 31 -13.34 -11.76 -27.46
C VAL A 31 -12.39 -11.04 -28.41
N VAL A 32 -12.23 -9.72 -28.26
CA VAL A 32 -11.27 -8.94 -29.06
C VAL A 32 -9.84 -9.40 -28.81
N GLY A 33 -9.45 -9.64 -27.55
CA GLY A 33 -8.14 -10.17 -27.22
C GLY A 33 -7.83 -11.51 -27.91
N ILE A 34 -8.76 -12.47 -27.84
CA ILE A 34 -8.63 -13.77 -28.50
C ILE A 34 -8.58 -13.60 -30.03
N ALA A 35 -9.45 -12.77 -30.60
CA ALA A 35 -9.47 -12.51 -32.03
C ALA A 35 -8.15 -11.88 -32.53
N CYS A 36 -7.59 -10.92 -31.78
CA CYS A 36 -6.29 -10.31 -32.07
C CYS A 36 -5.16 -11.34 -32.04
N VAL A 37 -5.13 -12.21 -31.01
CA VAL A 37 -4.13 -13.28 -30.92
C VAL A 37 -4.23 -14.20 -32.14
N VAL A 38 -5.41 -14.72 -32.45
CA VAL A 38 -5.60 -15.64 -33.58
C VAL A 38 -5.23 -14.95 -34.90
N ALA A 39 -5.70 -13.74 -35.15
CA ALA A 39 -5.45 -13.02 -36.39
C ALA A 39 -3.96 -12.66 -36.57
N LEU A 40 -3.30 -12.10 -35.55
CA LEU A 40 -1.92 -11.63 -35.69
C LEU A 40 -0.91 -12.80 -35.71
N PHE A 41 -1.14 -13.87 -34.95
CA PHE A 41 -0.28 -15.06 -35.05
C PHE A 41 -0.43 -15.79 -36.38
N THR A 42 -1.63 -15.81 -36.98
CA THR A 42 -1.85 -16.50 -38.26
C THR A 42 -1.40 -15.66 -39.46
N VAL A 43 -1.64 -14.35 -39.44
CA VAL A 43 -1.40 -13.47 -40.59
C VAL A 43 -0.06 -12.75 -40.51
N ALA A 44 0.37 -12.30 -39.33
CA ALA A 44 1.51 -11.38 -39.20
C ALA A 44 2.84 -12.09 -38.88
N LEU A 45 2.80 -13.18 -38.10
CA LEU A 45 4.02 -13.85 -37.62
C LEU A 45 4.97 -14.28 -38.75
N TYR A 46 4.45 -15.01 -39.74
CA TYR A 46 5.27 -15.54 -40.83
C TYR A 46 5.82 -14.43 -41.76
N PRO A 47 5.02 -13.47 -42.24
CA PRO A 47 5.54 -12.35 -43.02
C PRO A 47 6.59 -11.51 -42.27
N GLN A 48 6.43 -11.31 -40.96
CA GLN A 48 7.42 -10.59 -40.14
C GLN A 48 8.74 -11.38 -40.02
N ALA A 49 8.67 -12.68 -39.78
CA ALA A 49 9.87 -13.54 -39.69
C ALA A 49 10.64 -13.53 -41.02
N TYR A 50 9.91 -13.70 -42.13
CA TYR A 50 10.49 -13.59 -43.46
C TYR A 50 11.10 -12.21 -43.73
N GLY A 51 10.45 -11.13 -43.27
CA GLY A 51 10.96 -9.78 -43.37
C GLY A 51 12.31 -9.59 -42.66
N PHE A 52 12.46 -10.14 -41.45
CA PHE A 52 13.71 -10.09 -40.70
C PHE A 52 14.81 -10.98 -41.33
N GLU A 53 14.46 -12.17 -41.84
CA GLU A 53 15.42 -13.02 -42.57
C GLU A 53 15.95 -12.29 -43.82
N LYS A 54 15.07 -11.63 -44.58
CA LYS A 54 15.45 -10.82 -45.74
C LYS A 54 16.31 -9.62 -45.36
N ALA A 55 16.16 -9.08 -44.16
CA ALA A 55 17.00 -8.01 -43.62
C ALA A 55 18.38 -8.50 -43.14
N GLY A 56 18.66 -9.81 -43.24
CA GLY A 56 19.97 -10.40 -42.94
C GLY A 56 20.10 -11.02 -41.54
N LEU A 57 19.00 -11.20 -40.80
CA LEU A 57 19.03 -11.90 -39.52
C LEU A 57 19.06 -13.42 -39.70
N ALA A 58 19.77 -14.11 -38.81
CA ALA A 58 19.72 -15.57 -38.75
C ALA A 58 18.30 -16.07 -38.46
N PRO A 59 17.84 -17.20 -39.06
CA PRO A 59 16.45 -17.66 -38.95
C PRO A 59 15.95 -17.77 -37.51
N GLY A 60 16.74 -18.33 -36.60
CA GLY A 60 16.33 -18.45 -35.19
C GLY A 60 16.01 -17.09 -34.54
N TRP A 61 16.81 -16.06 -34.79
CA TRP A 61 16.59 -14.72 -34.23
C TRP A 61 15.44 -13.98 -34.91
N ALA A 62 15.23 -14.19 -36.21
CA ALA A 62 14.11 -13.62 -36.95
C ALA A 62 12.76 -14.09 -36.38
N TRP A 63 12.63 -15.38 -36.06
CA TRP A 63 11.43 -15.93 -35.43
C TRP A 63 11.21 -15.39 -34.01
N VAL A 64 12.26 -15.32 -33.19
CA VAL A 64 12.17 -14.77 -31.82
C VAL A 64 11.70 -13.31 -31.84
N LEU A 65 12.31 -12.46 -32.67
CA LEU A 65 11.93 -11.05 -32.76
C LEU A 65 10.52 -10.85 -33.32
N SER A 66 10.09 -11.70 -34.25
CA SER A 66 8.71 -11.66 -34.78
C SER A 66 7.68 -12.00 -33.71
N ILE A 67 7.95 -13.00 -32.86
CA ILE A 67 7.05 -13.32 -31.74
C ILE A 67 6.92 -12.11 -30.80
N PHE A 68 8.02 -11.45 -30.45
CA PHE A 68 7.97 -10.23 -29.63
C PHE A 68 7.17 -9.12 -30.30
N LEU A 69 7.37 -8.90 -31.60
CA LEU A 69 6.66 -7.87 -32.36
C LEU A 69 5.15 -8.14 -32.40
N VAL A 70 4.73 -9.38 -32.70
CA VAL A 70 3.32 -9.79 -32.67
C VAL A 70 2.71 -9.57 -31.29
N ILE A 71 3.43 -9.93 -30.20
CA ILE A 71 2.94 -9.69 -28.82
C ILE A 71 2.74 -8.20 -28.56
N ILE A 72 3.66 -7.34 -29.01
CA ILE A 72 3.53 -5.89 -28.89
C ILE A 72 2.34 -5.37 -29.70
N GLU A 73 2.15 -5.84 -30.94
CA GLU A 73 1.01 -5.47 -31.77
C GLU A 73 -0.32 -5.88 -31.13
N ILE A 74 -0.42 -7.09 -30.59
CA ILE A 74 -1.60 -7.55 -29.84
C ILE A 74 -1.85 -6.62 -28.64
N PHE A 75 -0.81 -6.31 -27.86
CA PHE A 75 -0.93 -5.39 -26.73
C PHE A 75 -1.41 -4.00 -27.17
N LEU A 76 -0.86 -3.44 -28.24
CA LEU A 76 -1.24 -2.11 -28.74
C LEU A 76 -2.69 -2.09 -29.23
N VAL A 77 -3.11 -3.06 -30.03
CA VAL A 77 -4.48 -3.13 -30.55
C VAL A 77 -5.50 -3.31 -29.41
N THR A 78 -5.23 -4.23 -28.48
CA THR A 78 -6.11 -4.46 -27.33
C THR A 78 -6.14 -3.25 -26.37
N PHE A 79 -5.02 -2.57 -26.17
CA PHE A 79 -4.94 -1.34 -25.40
C PHE A 79 -5.77 -0.22 -26.04
N ILE A 80 -5.60 0.04 -27.35
CA ILE A 80 -6.36 1.07 -28.08
C ILE A 80 -7.86 0.77 -28.04
N TYR A 81 -8.25 -0.48 -28.25
CA TYR A 81 -9.65 -0.91 -28.12
C TYR A 81 -10.19 -0.62 -26.72
N SER A 82 -9.46 -1.03 -25.68
CA SER A 82 -9.84 -0.82 -24.29
C SER A 82 -9.98 0.67 -23.96
N GLN A 83 -9.03 1.52 -24.38
CA GLN A 83 -9.10 2.97 -24.15
C GLN A 83 -10.24 3.66 -24.91
N THR A 84 -10.68 3.10 -26.04
CA THR A 84 -11.78 3.68 -26.83
C THR A 84 -13.15 3.23 -26.32
N CYS A 85 -13.30 1.95 -26.00
CA CYS A 85 -14.60 1.37 -25.66
C CYS A 85 -14.93 1.48 -24.16
N THR A 86 -13.96 1.31 -23.27
CA THR A 86 -14.19 1.29 -21.81
C THR A 86 -14.85 2.57 -21.28
N PRO A 87 -14.44 3.79 -21.69
CA PRO A 87 -15.07 5.02 -21.22
C PRO A 87 -16.59 5.07 -21.47
N CYS A 88 -17.08 4.59 -22.61
CA CYS A 88 -18.52 4.54 -22.92
C CYS A 88 -19.32 3.74 -21.88
N PHE A 89 -18.76 2.62 -21.41
CA PHE A 89 -19.39 1.79 -20.40
C PHE A 89 -19.28 2.40 -19.00
N MET A 90 -18.17 3.08 -18.70
CA MET A 90 -18.02 3.83 -17.45
C MET A 90 -19.07 4.94 -17.36
N ASP A 91 -19.26 5.71 -18.44
CA ASP A 91 -20.26 6.78 -18.49
C ASP A 91 -21.67 6.23 -18.25
N SER A 92 -22.01 5.12 -18.90
CA SER A 92 -23.31 4.45 -18.73
C SER A 92 -23.57 4.00 -17.28
N ILE A 93 -22.53 3.51 -16.59
CA ILE A 93 -22.61 3.11 -15.17
C ILE A 93 -22.75 4.33 -14.27
N PHE A 94 -21.97 5.38 -14.56
CA PHE A 94 -22.00 6.63 -13.81
C PHE A 94 -23.38 7.28 -13.85
N GLU A 95 -23.95 7.42 -15.04
CA GLU A 95 -25.31 7.93 -15.27
C GLU A 95 -26.35 7.07 -14.53
N LYS A 96 -26.23 5.74 -14.58
CA LYS A 96 -27.16 4.85 -13.91
C LYS A 96 -27.13 5.03 -12.39
N VAL A 97 -25.95 5.22 -11.80
CA VAL A 97 -25.79 5.47 -10.36
C VAL A 97 -26.41 6.81 -9.98
N LEU A 98 -26.20 7.87 -10.78
CA LEU A 98 -26.85 9.16 -10.53
C LEU A 98 -28.38 9.09 -10.60
N LYS A 99 -28.94 8.39 -11.59
CA LYS A 99 -30.39 8.12 -11.68
C LYS A 99 -30.90 7.41 -10.42
N MET A 100 -30.17 6.39 -9.92
CA MET A 100 -30.52 5.69 -8.67
C MET A 100 -30.38 6.55 -7.41
N ARG A 101 -29.55 7.61 -7.43
CA ARG A 101 -29.42 8.60 -6.35
C ARG A 101 -30.44 9.74 -6.43
N GLY A 102 -31.37 9.70 -7.38
CA GLY A 102 -32.44 10.71 -7.54
C GLY A 102 -32.05 11.92 -8.38
N TYR A 103 -30.93 11.88 -9.11
CA TYR A 103 -30.48 12.94 -10.01
C TYR A 103 -30.84 12.64 -11.48
N GLU A 104 -32.05 12.12 -11.73
CA GLU A 104 -32.51 11.72 -13.06
C GLU A 104 -32.60 12.91 -14.03
N GLU A 105 -33.16 14.03 -13.57
CA GLU A 105 -33.25 15.28 -14.33
C GLU A 105 -31.89 15.81 -14.81
N LEU A 106 -30.84 15.66 -14.00
CA LEU A 106 -29.48 16.09 -14.36
C LEU A 106 -28.94 15.28 -15.55
N VAL A 107 -29.23 13.98 -15.57
CA VAL A 107 -28.76 13.08 -16.62
C VAL A 107 -29.57 13.26 -17.90
N GLU A 108 -30.90 13.31 -17.81
CA GLU A 108 -31.79 13.48 -18.96
C GLU A 108 -31.53 14.79 -19.71
N ASN A 109 -31.32 15.89 -18.97
CA ASN A 109 -30.93 17.17 -19.55
C ASN A 109 -29.62 17.06 -20.33
N SER A 110 -28.67 16.23 -19.88
CA SER A 110 -27.39 16.05 -20.57
C SER A 110 -27.47 15.18 -21.82
N GLU A 111 -28.35 14.17 -21.85
CA GLU A 111 -28.60 13.29 -23.00
C GLU A 111 -29.18 14.09 -24.17
N ALA A 112 -30.05 15.07 -23.90
CA ALA A 112 -30.63 15.96 -24.90
C ALA A 112 -29.60 16.82 -25.66
N TYR A 113 -28.45 17.12 -25.05
CA TYR A 113 -27.38 17.93 -25.65
C TYR A 113 -26.24 17.09 -26.30
N SER A 114 -26.30 15.75 -26.25
CA SER A 114 -25.15 14.91 -26.60
C SER A 114 -25.43 13.83 -27.63
N GLY A 115 -25.09 14.13 -28.88
CA GLY A 115 -24.93 13.10 -29.89
C GLY A 115 -23.68 12.24 -29.64
N CYS A 116 -23.59 11.14 -30.42
CA CYS A 116 -22.47 10.18 -30.51
C CYS A 116 -21.05 10.80 -30.56
N GLY A 117 -20.91 12.10 -30.85
CA GLY A 117 -19.66 12.85 -30.78
C GLY A 117 -19.13 13.19 -29.38
N ARG A 118 -19.75 12.74 -28.28
CA ARG A 118 -19.26 12.90 -26.89
C ARG A 118 -18.00 12.07 -26.63
N SER A 119 -17.99 10.81 -27.05
CA SER A 119 -16.84 9.90 -26.86
C SER A 119 -15.61 10.29 -27.69
N CYS A 120 -15.80 10.82 -28.91
CA CYS A 120 -14.69 11.30 -29.75
C CYS A 120 -14.13 12.65 -29.27
N ARG A 121 -14.94 13.52 -28.63
CA ARG A 121 -14.47 14.81 -28.10
C ARG A 121 -13.67 14.67 -26.82
N ALA A 122 -13.93 13.64 -26.01
CA ALA A 122 -13.15 13.35 -24.81
C ALA A 122 -11.67 13.07 -25.14
N CYS A 123 -11.38 12.31 -26.20
CA CYS A 123 -10.00 12.05 -26.67
C CYS A 123 -9.21 13.30 -27.09
N CYS A 124 -9.87 14.39 -27.45
CA CYS A 124 -9.23 15.58 -28.03
C CYS A 124 -9.26 16.81 -27.11
N LYS A 125 -9.69 16.70 -25.85
CA LYS A 125 -9.66 17.83 -24.91
C LYS A 125 -8.21 18.16 -24.52
N VAL A 126 -7.87 19.44 -24.52
CA VAL A 126 -6.57 20.01 -24.09
C VAL A 126 -6.16 19.53 -22.68
N SER A 127 -7.15 19.21 -21.83
CA SER A 127 -6.90 18.66 -20.50
C SER A 127 -6.22 17.28 -20.54
N CYS A 128 -6.57 16.39 -21.48
CA CYS A 128 -5.94 15.07 -21.61
C CYS A 128 -4.44 15.17 -21.95
N ILE A 129 -4.04 16.12 -22.79
CA ILE A 129 -2.61 16.35 -23.13
C ILE A 129 -1.83 16.81 -21.90
N SER A 130 -2.40 17.73 -21.11
CA SER A 130 -1.76 18.19 -19.86
C SER A 130 -1.64 17.08 -18.81
N GLN A 131 -2.62 16.17 -18.75
CA GLN A 131 -2.61 15.02 -17.85
C GLN A 131 -1.61 13.95 -18.29
N VAL A 132 -1.54 13.66 -19.59
CA VAL A 132 -0.53 12.76 -20.17
C VAL A 132 0.88 13.30 -19.94
N PHE A 133 1.10 14.61 -20.05
CA PHE A 133 2.38 15.24 -19.72
C PHE A 133 2.76 15.02 -18.25
N ILE A 134 1.84 15.24 -17.31
CA ILE A 134 2.09 15.00 -15.88
C ILE A 134 2.39 13.51 -15.62
N MET A 135 1.68 12.58 -16.25
CA MET A 135 1.96 11.14 -16.15
C MET A 135 3.34 10.79 -16.69
N ILE A 136 3.75 11.32 -17.85
CA ILE A 136 5.09 11.08 -18.43
C ILE A 136 6.18 11.64 -17.52
N VAL A 137 6.01 12.85 -16.98
CA VAL A 137 7.00 13.49 -16.09
C VAL A 137 7.11 12.75 -14.75
N THR A 138 6.00 12.20 -14.24
CA THR A 138 5.98 11.45 -12.98
C THR A 138 6.32 9.97 -13.15
N PHE A 139 6.29 9.43 -14.37
CA PHE A 139 6.60 8.03 -14.66
C PHE A 139 7.97 7.57 -14.12
N PRO A 140 9.08 8.34 -14.26
CA PRO A 140 10.38 7.96 -13.72
C PRO A 140 10.42 7.73 -12.21
N LEU A 141 9.44 8.25 -11.45
CA LEU A 141 9.34 7.96 -10.02
C LEU A 141 9.23 6.45 -9.78
N ASN A 142 8.53 5.71 -10.65
CA ASN A 142 8.35 4.25 -10.51
C ASN A 142 9.65 3.44 -10.62
N PHE A 143 10.77 4.03 -11.06
CA PHE A 143 12.08 3.37 -11.02
C PHE A 143 12.63 3.17 -9.60
N ILE A 144 12.09 3.89 -8.61
CA ILE A 144 12.36 3.66 -7.20
C ILE A 144 11.24 2.74 -6.67
N PRO A 145 11.50 1.45 -6.42
CA PRO A 145 10.46 0.52 -5.99
C PRO A 145 9.78 1.02 -4.72
N ILE A 146 8.46 0.84 -4.65
CA ILE A 146 7.60 1.20 -3.51
C ILE A 146 7.46 2.71 -3.29
N VAL A 147 8.55 3.43 -2.99
CA VAL A 147 8.52 4.90 -2.75
C VAL A 147 8.07 5.64 -4.01
N GLY A 148 8.57 5.22 -5.16
CA GLY A 148 8.21 5.74 -6.47
C GLY A 148 6.74 5.61 -6.77
N THR A 149 6.17 4.42 -6.54
CA THR A 149 4.75 4.14 -6.76
C THR A 149 3.88 4.90 -5.77
N ILE A 150 4.26 5.01 -4.50
CA ILE A 150 3.53 5.80 -3.49
C ILE A 150 3.53 7.28 -3.87
N ALA A 151 4.69 7.83 -4.25
CA ALA A 151 4.81 9.22 -4.69
C ALA A 151 4.02 9.46 -5.99
N TYR A 152 4.10 8.52 -6.94
CA TYR A 152 3.35 8.56 -8.19
C TYR A 152 1.83 8.58 -7.95
N VAL A 153 1.32 7.69 -7.11
CA VAL A 153 -0.09 7.62 -6.74
C VAL A 153 -0.53 8.87 -5.98
N TYR A 154 0.31 9.39 -5.08
CA TYR A 154 0.00 10.64 -4.36
C TYR A 154 -0.10 11.86 -5.31
N LEU A 155 0.84 11.99 -6.24
CA LEU A 155 0.87 13.11 -7.18
C LEU A 155 -0.23 13.02 -8.24
N ASN A 156 -0.52 11.82 -8.75
CA ASN A 156 -1.51 11.60 -9.79
C ASN A 156 -2.92 11.34 -9.25
N GLY A 157 -3.09 11.02 -7.97
CA GLY A 157 -4.39 10.68 -7.38
C GLY A 157 -5.42 11.77 -7.59
N ARG A 158 -5.05 13.04 -7.39
CA ARG A 158 -5.97 14.16 -7.63
C ARG A 158 -6.44 14.23 -9.09
N VAL A 159 -5.52 14.03 -10.03
CA VAL A 159 -5.80 14.06 -11.47
C VAL A 159 -6.73 12.90 -11.84
N LYS A 160 -6.46 11.70 -11.32
CA LYS A 160 -7.31 10.52 -11.52
C LYS A 160 -8.73 10.73 -11.01
N ALA A 161 -8.90 11.31 -9.83
CA ALA A 161 -10.23 11.63 -9.31
C ALA A 161 -10.97 12.68 -10.16
N TRP A 162 -10.25 13.67 -10.70
CA TRP A 162 -10.83 14.64 -11.63
C TRP A 162 -11.28 13.95 -12.91
N GLU A 163 -10.46 13.06 -13.48
CA GLU A 163 -10.80 12.27 -14.68
C GLU A 163 -12.13 11.53 -14.51
N TYR A 164 -12.32 10.85 -13.37
CA TYR A 164 -13.58 10.17 -13.03
C TYR A 164 -14.81 11.10 -12.90
N HIS A 165 -14.61 12.40 -12.69
CA HIS A 165 -15.68 13.40 -12.56
C HIS A 165 -15.93 14.21 -13.84
N LEU A 166 -15.19 13.94 -14.93
CA LEU A 166 -15.34 14.70 -16.18
C LEU A 166 -16.76 14.65 -16.73
N LEU A 167 -17.43 13.50 -16.65
CA LEU A 167 -18.82 13.36 -17.09
C LEU A 167 -19.77 14.22 -16.25
N TYR A 168 -19.62 14.21 -14.91
CA TYR A 168 -20.41 15.06 -14.03
C TYR A 168 -20.25 16.55 -14.36
N PHE A 169 -19.01 17.01 -14.55
CA PHE A 169 -18.74 18.39 -14.91
C PHE A 169 -19.27 18.75 -16.30
N GLU A 170 -19.26 17.79 -17.24
CA GLU A 170 -19.86 17.96 -18.55
C GLU A 170 -21.39 18.04 -18.48
N MET A 171 -22.06 17.20 -17.69
CA MET A 171 -23.51 17.26 -17.47
C MET A 171 -23.94 18.60 -16.87
N ARG A 172 -23.10 19.20 -16.01
CA ARG A 172 -23.32 20.53 -15.43
C ARG A 172 -22.93 21.68 -16.37
N GLY A 173 -22.26 21.40 -17.49
CA GLY A 173 -21.78 22.42 -18.42
C GLY A 173 -20.63 23.28 -17.87
N TYR A 174 -19.87 22.80 -16.88
CA TYR A 174 -18.80 23.58 -16.28
C TYR A 174 -17.57 23.70 -17.19
N SER A 175 -17.08 24.93 -17.32
CA SER A 175 -15.80 25.24 -17.96
C SER A 175 -14.61 24.70 -17.16
N TYR A 176 -13.44 24.57 -17.81
CA TYR A 176 -12.24 24.05 -17.16
C TYR A 176 -11.81 24.87 -15.92
N GLU A 177 -11.97 26.19 -15.96
CA GLU A 177 -11.63 27.05 -14.82
C GLU A 177 -12.58 26.84 -13.63
N GLU A 178 -13.88 26.66 -13.88
CA GLU A 178 -14.86 26.35 -12.84
C GLU A 178 -14.59 24.98 -12.21
N GLN A 179 -14.28 23.98 -13.04
CA GLN A 179 -13.87 22.65 -12.56
C GLN A 179 -12.64 22.76 -11.65
N LYS A 180 -11.62 23.51 -12.08
CA LYS A 180 -10.38 23.71 -11.31
C LYS A 180 -10.66 24.34 -9.94
N VAL A 181 -11.58 25.30 -9.86
CA VAL A 181 -12.01 25.92 -8.59
C VAL A 181 -12.67 24.88 -7.67
N ILE A 182 -13.63 24.10 -8.19
CA ILE A 182 -14.33 23.06 -7.42
C ILE A 182 -13.36 21.98 -6.91
N VAL A 183 -12.47 21.50 -7.78
CA VAL A 183 -11.47 20.47 -7.43
C VAL A 183 -10.43 21.03 -6.45
N ASN A 184 -10.03 22.30 -6.59
CA ASN A 184 -9.12 22.94 -5.62
C ASN A 184 -9.76 23.10 -4.23
N LYS A 185 -11.05 23.44 -4.18
CA LYS A 185 -11.81 23.56 -2.93
C LYS A 185 -11.83 22.22 -2.17
N HIS A 186 -12.00 21.12 -2.89
CA HIS A 186 -12.07 19.76 -2.32
C HIS A 186 -10.77 18.95 -2.53
N LYS A 187 -9.60 19.62 -2.56
CA LYS A 187 -8.33 19.00 -2.95
C LYS A 187 -8.01 17.70 -2.19
N LEU A 188 -8.27 17.66 -0.89
CA LEU A 188 -7.94 16.50 -0.05
C LEU A 188 -8.86 15.31 -0.35
N GLU A 189 -10.13 15.57 -0.64
CA GLU A 189 -11.12 14.54 -0.97
C GLU A 189 -10.84 13.93 -2.35
N TYR A 190 -10.54 14.77 -3.35
CA TYR A 190 -10.12 14.31 -4.67
C TYR A 190 -8.80 13.55 -4.62
N THR A 191 -7.77 14.06 -3.92
CA THR A 191 -6.49 13.35 -3.79
C THR A 191 -6.69 12.00 -3.08
N SER A 192 -7.40 11.95 -1.96
CA SER A 192 -7.61 10.69 -1.23
C SER A 192 -8.47 9.68 -1.99
N PHE A 193 -9.52 10.13 -2.68
CA PHE A 193 -10.37 9.27 -3.51
C PHE A 193 -9.58 8.67 -4.67
N GLY A 194 -8.86 9.52 -5.43
CA GLY A 194 -8.12 9.04 -6.58
C GLY A 194 -6.91 8.18 -6.21
N MET A 195 -6.25 8.42 -5.06
CA MET A 195 -5.25 7.49 -4.53
C MET A 195 -5.84 6.11 -4.28
N GLN A 196 -7.01 6.02 -3.64
CA GLN A 196 -7.69 4.74 -3.41
C GLN A 196 -8.03 4.05 -4.73
N CYS A 197 -8.55 4.80 -5.71
CA CYS A 197 -8.86 4.26 -7.04
C CYS A 197 -7.62 3.67 -7.72
N MET A 198 -6.51 4.42 -7.73
CA MET A 198 -5.25 3.97 -8.31
C MET A 198 -4.70 2.72 -7.60
N TYR A 199 -4.79 2.63 -6.28
CA TYR A 199 -4.37 1.42 -5.55
C TYR A 199 -5.23 0.20 -5.87
N LEU A 200 -6.53 0.38 -6.06
CA LEU A 200 -7.43 -0.71 -6.48
C LEU A 200 -7.15 -1.13 -7.93
N GLU A 201 -6.84 -0.17 -8.82
CA GLU A 201 -6.48 -0.45 -10.21
C GLU A 201 -5.11 -1.14 -10.35
N LEU A 202 -4.20 -0.93 -9.40
CA LEU A 202 -2.90 -1.63 -9.35
C LEU A 202 -3.03 -3.13 -9.04
N ILE A 203 -4.23 -3.60 -8.65
CA ILE A 203 -4.44 -5.01 -8.34
C ILE A 203 -4.36 -5.83 -9.63
N PRO A 204 -3.39 -6.77 -9.76
CA PRO A 204 -3.31 -7.60 -10.95
C PRO A 204 -4.58 -8.46 -11.08
N PHE A 205 -4.98 -8.71 -12.33
CA PHE A 205 -6.21 -9.44 -12.71
C PHE A 205 -7.53 -8.74 -12.35
N PHE A 206 -7.64 -8.07 -11.21
CA PHE A 206 -8.88 -7.41 -10.78
C PHE A 206 -8.93 -5.90 -11.08
N GLY A 207 -7.81 -5.28 -11.45
CA GLY A 207 -7.72 -3.84 -11.71
C GLY A 207 -8.76 -3.35 -12.73
N PHE A 208 -9.04 -4.16 -13.77
CA PHE A 208 -10.06 -3.85 -14.76
C PHE A 208 -11.48 -3.82 -14.16
N ILE A 209 -11.79 -4.71 -13.21
CA ILE A 209 -13.07 -4.71 -12.49
C ILE A 209 -13.17 -3.45 -11.61
N PHE A 210 -12.06 -3.08 -10.97
CA PHE A 210 -12.01 -1.91 -10.10
C PHE A 210 -12.22 -0.59 -10.83
N LEU A 211 -11.94 -0.49 -12.14
CA LEU A 211 -12.34 0.67 -12.95
C LEU A 211 -13.86 0.93 -12.86
N PHE A 212 -14.67 -0.13 -12.93
CA PHE A 212 -16.13 -0.02 -12.84
C PHE A 212 -16.58 0.35 -11.41
N THR A 213 -16.01 -0.28 -10.39
CA THR A 213 -16.37 0.05 -9.00
C THR A 213 -15.92 1.45 -8.59
N ASN A 214 -14.77 1.90 -9.10
CA ASN A 214 -14.26 3.25 -8.89
C ASN A 214 -15.17 4.27 -9.58
N THR A 215 -15.69 3.96 -10.77
CA THR A 215 -16.70 4.79 -11.46
C THR A 215 -18.00 4.89 -10.67
N VAL A 216 -18.47 3.80 -10.06
CA VAL A 216 -19.61 3.85 -9.12
C VAL A 216 -19.28 4.75 -7.92
N GLY A 217 -18.09 4.60 -7.34
CA GLY A 217 -17.62 5.44 -6.25
C GLY A 217 -17.55 6.92 -6.62
N ALA A 218 -17.11 7.23 -7.84
CA ALA A 218 -17.07 8.58 -8.39
C ALA A 218 -18.48 9.15 -8.58
N ALA A 219 -19.44 8.35 -9.06
CA ALA A 219 -20.82 8.79 -9.19
C ALA A 219 -21.47 9.06 -7.82
N LEU A 220 -21.17 8.25 -6.80
CA LEU A 220 -21.58 8.51 -5.42
C LEU A 220 -20.97 9.80 -4.88
N PHE A 221 -19.67 10.02 -5.13
CA PHE A 221 -19.00 11.26 -4.75
C PHE A 221 -19.60 12.48 -5.45
N ALA A 222 -19.89 12.37 -6.75
CA ALA A 222 -20.54 13.43 -7.52
C ALA A 222 -21.95 13.75 -7.01
N ALA A 223 -22.73 12.73 -6.62
CA ALA A 223 -24.06 12.93 -6.04
C ALA A 223 -23.99 13.71 -4.71
N ASP A 224 -23.04 13.36 -3.84
CA ASP A 224 -22.87 14.04 -2.54
C ASP A 224 -22.31 15.47 -2.72
N LEU A 225 -21.39 15.66 -3.67
CA LEU A 225 -20.89 16.98 -4.06
C LEU A 225 -22.01 17.87 -4.62
N GLU A 226 -22.90 17.31 -5.45
CA GLU A 226 -24.07 18.00 -5.99
C GLU A 226 -25.03 18.43 -4.87
N ALA A 227 -25.28 17.55 -3.88
CA ALA A 227 -26.08 17.88 -2.71
C ALA A 227 -25.46 19.04 -1.91
N GLU A 228 -24.15 19.01 -1.70
CA GLU A 228 -23.42 20.08 -0.99
C GLU A 228 -23.49 21.42 -1.74
N LEU A 229 -23.26 21.42 -3.06
CA LEU A 229 -23.32 22.63 -3.88
C LEU A 229 -24.73 23.23 -3.90
N ARG A 230 -25.78 22.40 -3.96
CA ARG A 230 -27.17 22.87 -3.83
C ARG A 230 -27.43 23.45 -2.45
N ALA A 231 -26.97 22.80 -1.38
CA ALA A 231 -27.11 23.31 -0.02
C ALA A 231 -26.39 24.66 0.19
N GLN A 232 -25.21 24.85 -0.43
CA GLN A 232 -24.48 26.12 -0.40
C GLN A 232 -25.22 27.23 -1.16
N ASN A 233 -25.86 26.90 -2.29
CA ASN A 233 -26.67 27.86 -3.06
C ASN A 233 -27.97 28.25 -2.34
N TYR A 234 -28.55 27.37 -1.52
CA TYR A 234 -29.73 27.67 -0.69
C TYR A 234 -29.38 28.26 0.70
N GLY A 235 -28.14 28.13 1.16
CA GLY A 235 -27.69 28.44 2.52
C GLY A 235 -26.86 29.72 2.68
N ALA A 236 -26.99 30.71 1.80
CA ALA A 236 -26.30 32.00 1.92
C ALA A 236 -26.89 32.93 3.01
N THR A 237 -27.26 32.38 4.17
CA THR A 237 -27.49 33.12 5.43
C THR A 237 -27.05 32.29 6.63
N ASP A 238 -26.00 32.80 7.28
CA ASP A 238 -25.49 32.53 8.65
C ASP A 238 -24.52 31.35 8.89
N PRO A 239 -23.29 31.60 9.40
CA PRO A 239 -22.30 30.58 9.71
C PRO A 239 -22.27 30.24 11.20
N LYS A 240 -22.09 28.94 11.51
CA LYS A 240 -21.12 28.40 12.49
C LYS A 240 -21.48 26.96 12.87
N GLY A 241 -20.44 26.14 13.05
CA GLY A 241 -20.40 25.25 14.21
C GLY A 241 -20.10 23.78 13.92
N GLY A 242 -18.88 23.37 14.23
CA GLY A 242 -18.66 22.25 15.15
C GLY A 242 -18.93 20.83 14.63
N ALA A 243 -18.00 20.29 13.84
CA ALA A 243 -17.86 18.82 13.70
C ALA A 243 -16.41 18.37 13.43
N VAL A 244 -15.50 19.27 13.06
CA VAL A 244 -14.16 18.91 12.59
C VAL A 244 -13.16 18.62 13.75
N HIS A 245 -13.45 19.05 14.98
CA HIS A 245 -12.51 18.91 16.10
C HIS A 245 -12.66 17.62 16.94
N VAL A 246 -13.71 16.81 16.71
CA VAL A 246 -13.97 15.59 17.52
C VAL A 246 -13.51 14.31 16.82
N LEU A 247 -13.32 14.33 15.49
CA LEU A 247 -12.86 13.16 14.74
C LEU A 247 -11.34 12.95 14.75
N LEU A 248 -10.56 13.92 15.23
CA LEU A 248 -9.10 13.87 15.23
C LEU A 248 -8.52 13.05 16.40
N HIS A 249 -9.34 12.69 17.40
CA HIS A 249 -8.85 12.02 18.62
C HIS A 249 -9.04 10.48 18.64
N LEU A 250 -9.63 9.89 17.59
CA LEU A 250 -10.00 8.46 17.56
C LEU A 250 -9.07 7.56 16.72
N MET A 251 -8.02 8.10 16.11
CA MET A 251 -6.94 7.33 15.50
C MET A 251 -5.64 7.71 16.19
N SER A 252 -5.25 6.96 17.22
CA SER A 252 -3.98 7.21 17.89
C SER A 252 -2.82 6.92 16.93
N LEU A 253 -2.15 7.98 16.49
CA LEU A 253 -0.99 7.95 15.61
C LEU A 253 0.28 7.66 16.43
N TYR A 254 0.27 6.63 17.28
CA TYR A 254 1.40 6.32 18.18
C TYR A 254 2.70 5.99 17.43
N ALA A 255 2.62 5.39 16.24
CA ALA A 255 3.82 5.15 15.44
C ALA A 255 4.43 6.46 14.90
N ILE A 256 3.58 7.42 14.50
CA ILE A 256 4.04 8.75 14.05
C ILE A 256 4.55 9.56 15.24
N ALA A 257 3.86 9.52 16.38
CA ALA A 257 4.33 10.12 17.62
C ALA A 257 5.69 9.55 18.03
N GLY A 258 5.90 8.25 17.86
CA GLY A 258 7.19 7.59 18.08
C GLY A 258 8.32 8.14 17.20
N ILE A 259 8.05 8.38 15.91
CA ILE A 259 9.01 9.04 15.00
C ILE A 259 9.35 10.45 15.49
N LEU A 260 8.35 11.28 15.75
CA LEU A 260 8.55 12.67 16.20
C LEU A 260 9.27 12.74 17.54
N TYR A 261 8.92 11.86 18.48
CA TYR A 261 9.55 11.77 19.80
C TYR A 261 11.01 11.30 19.70
N PHE A 262 11.29 10.31 18.85
CA PHE A 262 12.65 9.79 18.64
C PHE A 262 13.59 10.87 18.09
N PHE A 263 13.16 11.65 17.10
CA PHE A 263 13.97 12.71 16.50
C PHE A 263 14.08 13.97 17.36
N SER A 264 13.14 14.21 18.28
CA SER A 264 13.21 15.35 19.21
C SER A 264 14.12 15.11 20.41
N HIS A 265 14.50 13.85 20.70
CA HIS A 265 15.31 13.51 21.88
C HIS A 265 16.69 12.97 21.46
N PRO A 266 17.76 13.79 21.54
CA PRO A 266 19.10 13.39 21.07
C PRO A 266 19.71 12.21 21.85
N ASN A 267 19.26 11.99 23.08
CA ASN A 267 19.68 10.83 23.89
C ASN A 267 19.26 9.50 23.25
N LEU A 268 18.04 9.42 22.69
CA LEU A 268 17.53 8.19 22.04
C LEU A 268 18.29 7.88 20.74
N LEU A 269 18.65 8.92 19.99
CA LEU A 269 19.50 8.79 18.80
C LEU A 269 20.88 8.24 19.16
N ARG A 270 21.51 8.76 20.22
CA ARG A 270 22.82 8.29 20.70
C ARG A 270 22.80 6.82 21.11
N GLU A 271 21.78 6.41 21.87
CA GLU A 271 21.60 5.01 22.30
C GLU A 271 21.36 4.05 21.11
N SER A 272 20.83 4.56 19.99
CA SER A 272 20.55 3.76 18.79
C SER A 272 21.75 3.58 17.86
N ILE A 273 22.77 4.45 17.93
CA ILE A 273 23.96 4.40 17.07
C ILE A 273 24.77 3.13 17.32
N TRP A 274 25.03 2.80 18.59
CA TRP A 274 25.84 1.63 18.95
C TRP A 274 25.27 0.30 18.41
N PRO A 275 23.98 -0.02 18.61
CA PRO A 275 23.33 -1.18 17.98
C PRO A 275 23.54 -1.27 16.46
N ILE A 276 23.40 -0.14 15.77
CA ILE A 276 23.52 -0.07 14.30
C ILE A 276 24.97 -0.34 13.89
N LEU A 277 25.95 0.26 14.58
CA LEU A 277 27.36 0.04 14.30
C LEU A 277 27.79 -1.41 14.54
N VAL A 278 27.34 -2.03 15.62
CA VAL A 278 27.64 -3.45 15.90
C VAL A 278 27.01 -4.35 14.84
N THR A 279 25.77 -4.07 14.42
CA THR A 279 25.09 -4.82 13.36
C THR A 279 25.82 -4.70 12.02
N LEU A 280 26.24 -3.48 11.67
CA LEU A 280 27.01 -3.22 10.45
C LEU A 280 28.37 -3.92 10.49
N PHE A 281 29.07 -3.85 11.62
CA PHE A 281 30.35 -4.53 11.82
C PHE A 281 30.21 -6.04 11.61
N ILE A 282 29.19 -6.67 12.20
CA ILE A 282 28.97 -8.11 12.07
C ILE A 282 28.59 -8.50 10.64
N ALA A 283 27.76 -7.71 9.96
CA ALA A 283 27.43 -7.95 8.55
C ALA A 283 28.64 -7.82 7.62
N ILE A 284 29.51 -6.84 7.86
CA ILE A 284 30.76 -6.68 7.11
C ILE A 284 31.73 -7.81 7.43
N ALA A 285 31.88 -8.18 8.70
CA ALA A 285 32.78 -9.25 9.13
C ALA A 285 32.32 -10.61 8.56
N SER A 286 31.02 -10.91 8.59
CA SER A 286 30.48 -12.14 8.00
C SER A 286 30.68 -12.15 6.49
N ALA A 287 30.41 -11.06 5.78
CA ALA A 287 30.67 -10.96 4.36
C ALA A 287 32.16 -11.17 4.04
N LEU A 288 33.06 -10.51 4.77
CA LEU A 288 34.50 -10.63 4.56
C LEU A 288 34.96 -12.07 4.76
N VAL A 289 34.55 -12.73 5.84
CA VAL A 289 34.93 -14.13 6.12
C VAL A 289 34.37 -15.07 5.05
N MET A 290 33.12 -14.91 4.64
CA MET A 290 32.47 -15.81 3.69
C MET A 290 33.00 -15.62 2.26
N PHE A 291 33.30 -14.39 1.84
CA PHE A 291 33.90 -14.14 0.52
C PHE A 291 35.39 -14.49 0.46
N THR A 292 36.15 -14.33 1.56
CA THR A 292 37.58 -14.66 1.56
C THR A 292 37.85 -16.16 1.73
N PHE A 293 37.07 -16.84 2.57
CA PHE A 293 37.28 -18.27 2.86
C PHE A 293 36.15 -19.14 2.30
N GLY A 294 34.89 -18.83 2.63
CA GLY A 294 33.73 -19.67 2.29
C GLY A 294 33.56 -19.92 0.79
N LEU A 295 33.72 -18.87 -0.02
CA LEU A 295 33.52 -18.93 -1.47
C LEU A 295 34.44 -19.95 -2.14
N TYR A 296 35.73 -19.96 -1.81
CA TYR A 296 36.70 -20.86 -2.45
C TYR A 296 36.43 -22.32 -2.09
N TYR A 297 36.08 -22.61 -0.84
CA TYR A 297 35.70 -23.96 -0.42
C TYR A 297 34.44 -24.45 -1.13
N GLN A 298 33.44 -23.59 -1.30
CA GLN A 298 32.19 -23.95 -1.97
C GLN A 298 32.38 -24.17 -3.47
N VAL A 299 33.19 -23.34 -4.14
CA VAL A 299 33.57 -23.56 -5.54
C VAL A 299 34.26 -24.91 -5.71
N GLY A 300 35.28 -25.22 -4.88
CA GLY A 300 35.97 -26.51 -4.92
C GLY A 300 35.05 -27.71 -4.65
N SER A 301 34.09 -27.55 -3.73
CA SER A 301 33.07 -28.58 -3.47
C SER A 301 32.12 -28.80 -4.66
N LEU A 302 31.75 -27.75 -5.40
CA LEU A 302 30.87 -27.87 -6.57
C LEU A 302 31.62 -28.42 -7.79
N GLU A 303 32.89 -28.03 -7.98
CA GLU A 303 33.73 -28.57 -9.04
C GLU A 303 34.00 -30.07 -8.83
N SER A 304 34.28 -30.49 -7.58
CA SER A 304 34.43 -31.91 -7.22
C SER A 304 33.13 -32.72 -7.36
N ALA A 305 31.97 -32.06 -7.32
CA ALA A 305 30.68 -32.67 -7.64
C ALA A 305 30.38 -32.74 -9.15
N GLY A 306 31.30 -32.27 -10.00
CA GLY A 306 31.21 -32.38 -11.46
C GLY A 306 30.56 -31.19 -12.17
N PHE A 307 30.35 -30.05 -11.48
CA PHE A 307 29.83 -28.85 -12.13
C PHE A 307 30.92 -28.14 -12.96
N PRO A 308 30.58 -27.61 -14.17
CA PRO A 308 31.49 -26.75 -14.91
C PRO A 308 31.83 -25.47 -14.14
N ALA A 309 33.06 -24.97 -14.30
CA ALA A 309 33.60 -23.84 -13.53
C ALA A 309 32.66 -22.61 -13.50
N PHE A 310 32.08 -22.22 -14.64
CA PHE A 310 31.14 -21.09 -14.70
C PHE A 310 29.93 -21.27 -13.75
N TRP A 311 29.32 -22.45 -13.76
CA TRP A 311 28.15 -22.76 -12.94
C TRP A 311 28.52 -22.96 -11.46
N ALA A 312 29.68 -23.54 -11.18
CA ALA A 312 30.20 -23.69 -9.81
C ALA A 312 30.40 -22.32 -9.14
N TRP A 313 31.02 -21.36 -9.83
CA TRP A 313 31.18 -19.99 -9.34
C TRP A 313 29.84 -19.27 -9.14
N LEU A 314 28.91 -19.38 -10.10
CA LEU A 314 27.60 -18.75 -10.00
C LEU A 314 26.82 -19.25 -8.77
N PHE A 315 26.75 -20.57 -8.58
CA PHE A 315 26.02 -21.15 -7.44
C PHE A 315 26.72 -20.91 -6.10
N ALA A 316 28.05 -20.97 -6.04
CA ALA A 316 28.80 -20.65 -4.83
C ALA A 316 28.56 -19.20 -4.37
N ILE A 317 28.54 -18.23 -5.29
CA ILE A 317 28.23 -16.83 -4.94
C ILE A 317 26.81 -16.71 -4.39
N MET A 318 25.82 -17.39 -5.00
CA MET A 318 24.44 -17.38 -4.48
C MET A 318 24.35 -17.99 -3.09
N LEU A 319 25.02 -19.11 -2.83
CA LEU A 319 25.04 -19.77 -1.53
C LEU A 319 25.70 -18.88 -0.46
N VAL A 320 26.86 -18.29 -0.75
CA VAL A 320 27.53 -17.33 0.14
C VAL A 320 26.61 -16.16 0.50
N LEU A 321 25.92 -15.58 -0.49
CA LEU A 321 24.98 -14.48 -0.25
C LEU A 321 23.82 -14.91 0.66
N VAL A 322 23.28 -16.11 0.46
CA VAL A 322 22.21 -16.67 1.31
C VAL A 322 22.72 -16.91 2.73
N GLU A 323 23.91 -17.46 2.90
CA GLU A 323 24.49 -17.74 4.23
C GLU A 323 24.81 -16.45 5.00
N ILE A 324 25.37 -15.43 4.33
CA ILE A 324 25.58 -14.09 4.90
C ILE A 324 24.23 -13.54 5.38
N PHE A 325 23.20 -13.60 4.54
CA PHE A 325 21.87 -13.14 4.88
C PHE A 325 21.29 -13.88 6.10
N LEU A 326 21.41 -15.21 6.15
CA LEU A 326 20.95 -16.03 7.28
C LEU A 326 21.70 -15.69 8.58
N LEU A 327 23.02 -15.54 8.53
CA LEU A 327 23.84 -15.17 9.68
C LEU A 327 23.44 -13.78 10.21
N THR A 328 23.24 -12.81 9.32
CA THR A 328 22.78 -11.47 9.69
C THR A 328 21.36 -11.50 10.29
N LEU A 329 20.45 -12.32 9.77
CA LEU A 329 19.12 -12.51 10.34
C LEU A 329 19.14 -13.12 11.74
N ILE A 330 19.95 -14.16 11.95
CA ILE A 330 20.10 -14.81 13.26
C ILE A 330 20.64 -13.81 14.28
N TYR A 331 21.69 -13.07 13.93
CA TYR A 331 22.23 -12.02 14.79
C TYR A 331 21.18 -10.95 15.12
N TYR A 332 20.47 -10.45 14.10
CA TYR A 332 19.40 -9.46 14.27
C TYR A 332 18.34 -9.94 15.25
N GLN A 333 17.88 -11.19 15.12
CA GLN A 333 16.83 -11.76 15.95
C GLN A 333 17.26 -11.91 17.43
N VAL A 334 18.54 -12.20 17.68
CA VAL A 334 19.08 -12.39 19.03
C VAL A 334 19.39 -11.05 19.72
N CYS A 335 20.00 -10.11 19.01
CA CYS A 335 20.55 -8.89 19.62
C CYS A 335 19.58 -7.71 19.61
N MET A 336 18.71 -7.57 18.60
CA MET A 336 17.84 -6.40 18.49
C MET A 336 16.80 -6.31 19.59
N ALA A 337 16.29 -7.45 20.08
CA ALA A 337 15.32 -7.46 21.17
C ALA A 337 15.85 -6.75 22.44
N CYS A 338 17.15 -6.91 22.73
CA CYS A 338 17.77 -6.28 23.89
C CYS A 338 17.91 -4.76 23.71
N PHE A 339 18.25 -4.31 22.50
CA PHE A 339 18.33 -2.89 22.18
C PHE A 339 16.96 -2.21 22.19
N MET A 340 15.93 -2.86 21.65
CA MET A 340 14.56 -2.36 21.72
C MET A 340 14.11 -2.17 23.18
N ASN A 341 14.42 -3.13 24.05
CA ASN A 341 14.03 -3.03 25.45
C ASN A 341 14.71 -1.88 26.20
N ALA A 342 15.99 -1.61 25.92
CA ALA A 342 16.71 -0.48 26.51
C ALA A 342 16.06 0.86 26.10
N ILE A 343 15.68 1.01 24.83
CA ILE A 343 15.01 2.20 24.32
C ILE A 343 13.62 2.35 24.94
N PHE A 344 12.85 1.26 25.01
CA PHE A 344 11.52 1.25 25.61
C PHE A 344 11.56 1.69 27.08
N GLN A 345 12.49 1.15 27.87
CA GLN A 345 12.69 1.54 29.27
C GLN A 345 13.12 3.00 29.41
N THR A 346 14.00 3.46 28.53
CA THR A 346 14.47 4.86 28.53
C THR A 346 13.31 5.83 28.32
N VAL A 347 12.39 5.53 27.39
CA VAL A 347 11.19 6.36 27.15
C VAL A 347 10.25 6.35 28.36
N LEU A 348 10.04 5.19 29.00
CA LEU A 348 9.23 5.12 30.23
C LEU A 348 9.83 5.96 31.37
N LYS A 349 11.15 5.92 31.56
CA LYS A 349 11.84 6.76 32.54
C LYS A 349 11.65 8.25 32.23
N MET A 350 11.79 8.66 30.97
CA MET A 350 11.53 10.04 30.54
C MET A 350 10.08 10.48 30.77
N ARG A 351 9.12 9.55 30.75
CA ARG A 351 7.70 9.80 31.06
C ARG A 351 7.36 9.73 32.55
N GLY A 352 8.34 9.58 33.44
CA GLY A 352 8.13 9.56 34.89
C GLY A 352 7.73 8.19 35.47
N PHE A 353 7.78 7.13 34.68
CA PHE A 353 7.47 5.76 35.10
C PHE A 353 8.71 4.98 35.55
N GLU A 354 9.68 5.66 36.18
CA GLU A 354 10.93 5.06 36.63
C GLU A 354 10.72 3.91 37.63
N HIS A 355 9.73 4.06 38.52
CA HIS A 355 9.35 3.05 39.50
C HIS A 355 8.93 1.69 38.89
N LEU A 356 8.32 1.68 37.70
CA LEU A 356 7.95 0.43 37.00
C LEU A 356 9.17 -0.28 36.45
N VAL A 357 10.18 0.48 36.00
CA VAL A 357 11.41 -0.03 35.41
C VAL A 357 12.35 -0.56 36.49
N GLU A 358 12.50 0.18 37.60
CA GLU A 358 13.39 -0.21 38.71
C GLU A 358 12.89 -1.42 39.49
N ARG A 359 11.57 -1.51 39.72
CA ARG A 359 10.94 -2.65 40.42
C ARG A 359 11.09 -3.97 39.67
N ASN A 360 11.23 -3.91 38.35
CA ASN A 360 11.22 -5.07 37.46
C ASN A 360 12.42 -5.05 36.49
N GLN A 361 13.65 -4.98 37.01
CA GLN A 361 14.83 -5.18 36.17
C GLN A 361 14.86 -6.62 35.61
N ILE A 362 14.43 -6.77 34.36
CA ILE A 362 14.43 -8.05 33.66
C ILE A 362 15.82 -8.27 33.06
N GLY A 363 16.56 -9.26 33.58
CA GLY A 363 17.88 -9.64 33.05
C GLY A 363 17.82 -10.15 31.60
N PHE A 364 18.94 -10.02 30.87
CA PHE A 364 19.10 -10.40 29.45
C PHE A 364 18.57 -11.81 29.12
N SER A 365 18.85 -12.80 29.98
CA SER A 365 18.39 -14.19 29.81
C SER A 365 16.87 -14.34 29.83
N ARG A 366 16.18 -13.63 30.73
CA ARG A 366 14.72 -13.71 30.90
C ARG A 366 13.97 -12.98 29.78
N THR A 367 14.56 -11.89 29.28
CA THR A 367 14.12 -11.16 28.08
C THR A 367 14.18 -12.04 26.82
N CYS A 368 15.31 -12.73 26.60
CA CYS A 368 15.48 -13.60 25.45
C CYS A 368 14.51 -14.80 25.51
N CYS A 369 14.32 -15.40 26.69
CA CYS A 369 13.34 -16.47 26.91
C CYS A 369 11.89 -16.01 26.71
N ALA A 370 11.50 -14.79 27.10
CA ALA A 370 10.15 -14.27 26.88
C ALA A 370 9.86 -14.06 25.38
N TYR A 371 10.84 -13.57 24.63
CA TYR A 371 10.74 -13.38 23.17
C TYR A 371 10.58 -14.73 22.43
N PHE A 372 11.33 -15.76 22.84
CA PHE A 372 11.17 -17.12 22.32
C PHE A 372 9.92 -17.85 22.83
N GLN A 373 9.44 -17.57 24.04
CA GLN A 373 8.24 -18.21 24.58
C GLN A 373 6.97 -17.76 23.85
N VAL A 374 6.85 -16.49 23.45
CA VAL A 374 5.58 -15.91 22.96
C VAL A 374 5.16 -16.43 21.58
N ARG A 375 6.10 -16.83 20.72
CA ARG A 375 5.76 -17.38 19.41
C ARG A 375 5.41 -18.86 19.51
N SER A 376 4.11 -19.16 19.49
CA SER A 376 3.66 -20.52 19.22
C SER A 376 4.11 -20.96 17.80
N PRO A 377 4.43 -22.23 17.56
CA PRO A 377 4.77 -22.73 16.22
C PRO A 377 3.70 -22.38 15.17
N THR A 378 2.43 -22.32 15.58
CA THR A 378 1.30 -21.94 14.74
C THR A 378 1.32 -20.46 14.35
N GLN A 379 1.73 -19.55 15.24
CA GLN A 379 1.88 -18.12 14.91
C GLN A 379 3.08 -17.87 14.01
N ILE A 380 4.21 -18.57 14.22
CA ILE A 380 5.33 -18.52 13.29
C ILE A 380 4.88 -19.00 11.91
N PHE A 381 4.18 -20.14 11.85
CA PHE A 381 3.67 -20.67 10.59
C PHE A 381 2.68 -19.69 9.92
N ALA A 382 1.76 -19.08 10.67
CA ALA A 382 0.79 -18.12 10.14
C ALA A 382 1.45 -16.80 9.67
N SER A 383 2.45 -16.29 10.40
CA SER A 383 3.20 -15.09 10.00
C SER A 383 4.12 -15.37 8.81
N THR A 384 4.75 -16.55 8.74
CA THR A 384 5.56 -16.97 7.59
C THR A 384 4.69 -17.27 6.36
N ALA A 385 3.52 -17.87 6.54
CA ALA A 385 2.54 -18.08 5.48
C ALA A 385 1.96 -16.75 4.97
N SER A 386 1.72 -15.78 5.85
CA SER A 386 1.29 -14.44 5.42
C SER A 386 2.42 -13.61 4.80
N LEU A 387 3.70 -13.94 5.05
CA LEU A 387 4.82 -13.35 4.33
C LEU A 387 4.75 -13.65 2.83
N THR A 388 4.15 -14.80 2.43
CA THR A 388 3.98 -15.09 1.00
C THR A 388 2.99 -14.13 0.33
N LEU A 389 2.15 -13.44 1.12
CA LEU A 389 1.28 -12.39 0.59
C LEU A 389 2.13 -11.25 0.03
N ASN A 390 3.26 -10.90 0.65
CA ASN A 390 4.14 -9.80 0.20
C ASN A 390 4.72 -10.00 -1.22
N PHE A 391 4.68 -11.22 -1.77
CA PHE A 391 5.02 -11.46 -3.18
C PHE A 391 3.98 -10.87 -4.15
N ILE A 392 2.78 -10.53 -3.67
CA ILE A 392 1.80 -9.73 -4.40
C ILE A 392 2.07 -8.27 -4.06
N PRO A 393 2.67 -7.47 -4.98
CA PRO A 393 3.02 -6.09 -4.69
C PRO A 393 1.79 -5.31 -4.23
N VAL A 394 1.98 -4.42 -3.25
CA VAL A 394 0.93 -3.54 -2.69
C VAL A 394 -0.17 -4.27 -1.92
N ILE A 395 -0.95 -5.16 -2.54
CA ILE A 395 -2.06 -5.88 -1.88
C ILE A 395 -1.54 -6.83 -0.82
N GLY A 396 -0.49 -7.55 -1.17
CA GLY A 396 0.18 -8.47 -0.27
C GLY A 396 0.61 -7.80 1.00
N ASN A 397 1.26 -6.65 0.83
CA ASN A 397 1.71 -5.78 1.90
C ASN A 397 0.54 -5.21 2.72
N ILE A 398 -0.54 -4.74 2.08
CA ILE A 398 -1.73 -4.23 2.79
C ILE A 398 -2.43 -5.34 3.58
N ALA A 399 -2.61 -6.51 2.97
CA ALA A 399 -3.21 -7.68 3.60
C ALA A 399 -2.33 -8.18 4.75
N TYR A 400 -1.02 -8.25 4.55
CA TYR A 400 -0.04 -8.59 5.59
C TYR A 400 -0.11 -7.62 6.76
N VAL A 401 -0.14 -6.31 6.49
CA VAL A 401 -0.27 -5.25 7.50
C VAL A 401 -1.57 -5.39 8.28
N TYR A 402 -2.69 -5.61 7.58
CA TYR A 402 -4.01 -5.77 8.21
C TYR A 402 -4.09 -7.04 9.08
N LEU A 403 -3.62 -8.17 8.56
CA LEU A 403 -3.69 -9.46 9.26
C LEU A 403 -2.72 -9.54 10.44
N ASN A 404 -1.51 -8.99 10.30
CA ASN A 404 -0.48 -9.07 11.33
C ASN A 404 -0.45 -7.85 12.27
N GLY A 405 -1.16 -6.75 11.97
CA GLY A 405 -1.09 -5.51 12.73
C GLY A 405 -1.32 -5.72 14.23
N ARG A 406 -2.42 -6.37 14.62
CA ARG A 406 -2.71 -6.63 16.05
C ARG A 406 -1.63 -7.45 16.76
N VAL A 407 -1.12 -8.48 16.09
CA VAL A 407 -0.06 -9.35 16.64
C VAL A 407 1.22 -8.53 16.81
N LYS A 408 1.54 -7.69 15.84
CA LYS A 408 2.72 -6.83 15.86
C LYS A 408 2.69 -5.80 16.99
N ALA A 409 1.56 -5.15 17.21
CA ALA A 409 1.39 -4.26 18.37
C ALA A 409 1.54 -4.99 19.71
N TRP A 410 1.05 -6.23 19.80
CA TRP A 410 1.26 -7.07 20.98
C TRP A 410 2.75 -7.38 21.16
N GLU A 411 3.47 -7.79 20.12
CA GLU A 411 4.91 -8.07 20.17
C GLU A 411 5.70 -6.87 20.76
N TYR A 412 5.38 -5.64 20.33
CA TYR A 412 5.99 -4.43 20.87
C TYR A 412 5.65 -4.13 22.34
N HIS A 413 4.52 -4.63 22.87
CA HIS A 413 4.09 -4.43 24.27
C HIS A 413 4.53 -5.54 25.22
N LEU A 414 5.23 -6.58 24.74
CA LEU A 414 5.63 -7.71 25.58
C LEU A 414 6.48 -7.30 26.78
N LEU A 415 7.37 -6.31 26.62
CA LEU A 415 8.18 -5.81 27.73
C LEU A 415 7.30 -5.16 28.81
N TYR A 416 6.33 -4.33 28.41
CA TYR A 416 5.37 -3.72 29.33
C TYR A 416 4.59 -4.78 30.12
N PHE A 417 4.06 -5.78 29.42
CA PHE A 417 3.35 -6.87 30.06
C PHE A 417 4.23 -7.72 30.99
N ALA A 418 5.50 -7.93 30.62
CA ALA A 418 6.47 -8.62 31.45
C ALA A 418 6.81 -7.82 32.72
N MET A 419 6.96 -6.49 32.62
CA MET A 419 7.17 -5.61 33.79
C MET A 419 5.96 -5.61 34.72
N ARG A 420 4.74 -5.72 34.19
CA ARG A 420 3.52 -5.84 34.99
C ARG A 420 3.26 -7.25 35.53
N GLY A 421 4.01 -8.25 35.07
CA GLY A 421 3.83 -9.65 35.46
C GLY A 421 2.55 -10.29 34.93
N TYR A 422 1.96 -9.77 33.85
CA TYR A 422 0.71 -10.30 33.32
C TYR A 422 0.88 -11.67 32.66
N SER A 423 0.00 -12.59 33.02
CA SER A 423 -0.18 -13.88 32.35
C SER A 423 -0.69 -13.71 30.91
N ARG A 424 -0.59 -14.76 30.08
CA ARG A 424 -1.06 -14.70 28.67
C ARG A 424 -2.54 -14.40 28.54
N GLU A 425 -3.35 -14.88 29.48
CA GLU A 425 -4.80 -14.65 29.45
C GLU A 425 -5.13 -13.20 29.74
N GLU A 426 -4.47 -12.60 30.72
CA GLU A 426 -4.59 -11.18 31.05
C GLU A 426 -4.10 -10.28 29.92
N GLN A 427 -2.97 -10.61 29.30
CA GLN A 427 -2.48 -9.90 28.11
C GLN A 427 -3.52 -9.92 26.99
N LYS A 428 -4.10 -11.09 26.70
CA LYS A 428 -5.13 -11.23 25.67
C LYS A 428 -6.39 -10.43 26.00
N ALA A 429 -6.78 -10.37 27.27
CA ALA A 429 -7.91 -9.57 27.74
C ALA A 429 -7.68 -8.07 27.49
N ILE A 430 -6.51 -7.54 27.87
CA ILE A 430 -6.14 -6.14 27.66
C ILE A 430 -6.09 -5.80 26.16
N VAL A 431 -5.44 -6.64 25.35
CA VAL A 431 -5.37 -6.45 23.89
C VAL A 431 -6.75 -6.49 23.25
N ASN A 432 -7.67 -7.31 23.76
CA ASN A 432 -9.05 -7.37 23.26
C ASN A 432 -9.89 -6.17 23.70
N GLN A 433 -9.68 -5.66 24.93
CA GLN A 433 -10.32 -4.43 25.42
C GLN A 433 -9.93 -3.23 24.55
N HIS A 434 -8.66 -3.13 24.15
CA HIS A 434 -8.12 -2.07 23.30
C HIS A 434 -7.93 -2.48 21.83
N LYS A 435 -8.79 -3.38 21.32
CA LYS A 435 -8.60 -4.04 20.01
C LYS A 435 -8.33 -3.10 18.84
N LEU A 436 -9.02 -1.96 18.80
CA LEU A 436 -8.92 -1.00 17.70
C LEU A 436 -7.60 -0.23 17.75
N GLN A 437 -7.16 0.15 18.95
CA GLN A 437 -5.89 0.86 19.18
C GLN A 437 -4.69 -0.03 18.89
N TYR A 438 -4.72 -1.29 19.33
CA TYR A 438 -3.68 -2.28 18.99
C TYR A 438 -3.66 -2.61 17.50
N ALA A 439 -4.83 -2.74 16.86
CA ALA A 439 -4.90 -2.94 15.42
C ALA A 439 -4.31 -1.75 14.65
N SER A 440 -4.72 -0.51 14.97
CA SER A 440 -4.25 0.68 14.27
C SER A 440 -2.76 0.93 14.47
N PHE A 441 -2.28 0.82 15.72
CA PHE A 441 -0.86 1.01 16.03
C PHE A 441 0.00 -0.02 15.30
N GLY A 442 -0.35 -1.30 15.40
CA GLY A 442 0.47 -2.34 14.79
C GLY A 442 0.38 -2.38 13.27
N MET A 443 -0.74 -1.94 12.66
CA MET A 443 -0.81 -1.69 11.22
C MET A 443 0.16 -0.57 10.80
N GLN A 444 0.23 0.52 11.56
CA GLN A 444 1.19 1.60 11.29
C GLN A 444 2.63 1.09 11.40
N CYS A 445 2.96 0.35 12.47
CA CYS A 445 4.30 -0.23 12.63
C CYS A 445 4.66 -1.19 11.50
N ALA A 446 3.73 -2.08 11.12
CA ALA A 446 3.92 -3.01 10.02
C ALA A 446 4.16 -2.27 8.70
N ALA A 447 3.41 -1.21 8.42
CA ALA A 447 3.58 -0.41 7.20
C ALA A 447 4.93 0.31 7.17
N LEU A 448 5.38 0.87 8.30
CA LEU A 448 6.68 1.54 8.40
C LEU A 448 7.85 0.57 8.22
N GLU A 449 7.75 -0.63 8.78
CA GLU A 449 8.79 -1.66 8.62
C GLU A 449 8.88 -2.24 7.19
N LEU A 450 7.81 -2.11 6.39
CA LEU A 450 7.81 -2.48 4.98
C LEU A 450 8.56 -1.46 4.10
N VAL A 451 8.96 -0.30 4.63
CA VAL A 451 9.75 0.68 3.88
C VAL A 451 11.14 0.09 3.64
N PRO A 452 11.55 -0.17 2.38
CA PRO A 452 12.86 -0.72 2.08
C PRO A 452 13.96 0.20 2.62
N ILE A 453 15.05 -0.39 3.10
CA ILE A 453 16.21 0.31 3.66
C ILE A 453 15.91 1.02 4.98
N LEU A 454 14.78 1.72 5.14
CA LEU A 454 14.44 2.46 6.36
C LEU A 454 13.70 1.61 7.40
N GLY A 455 13.18 0.43 7.04
CA GLY A 455 12.41 -0.43 7.93
C GLY A 455 13.14 -0.77 9.24
N PHE A 456 14.47 -0.93 9.20
CA PHE A 456 15.27 -1.16 10.40
C PHE A 456 15.32 0.07 11.32
N ILE A 457 15.31 1.29 10.76
CA ILE A 457 15.26 2.54 11.54
C ILE A 457 13.90 2.65 12.20
N PHE A 458 12.84 2.33 11.47
CA PHE A 458 11.48 2.37 11.99
C PHE A 458 11.24 1.38 13.12
N LEU A 459 12.04 0.32 13.25
CA LEU A 459 12.00 -0.56 14.41
C LEU A 459 12.23 0.20 15.72
N PHE A 460 13.20 1.12 15.73
CA PHE A 460 13.51 1.97 16.88
C PHE A 460 12.37 2.96 17.16
N THR A 461 11.87 3.65 16.14
CA THR A 461 10.78 4.63 16.31
C THR A 461 9.46 3.98 16.70
N ASN A 462 9.17 2.78 16.18
CA ASN A 462 8.00 1.99 16.55
C ASN A 462 8.07 1.58 18.02
N THR A 463 9.26 1.20 18.51
CA THR A 463 9.49 0.88 19.92
C THR A 463 9.26 2.08 20.83
N VAL A 464 9.70 3.27 20.42
CA VAL A 464 9.37 4.52 21.13
C VAL A 464 7.86 4.76 21.14
N GLY A 465 7.19 4.60 19.99
CA GLY A 465 5.74 4.72 19.88
C GLY A 465 4.99 3.73 20.79
N ALA A 466 5.47 2.49 20.89
CA ALA A 466 4.94 1.48 21.79
C ALA A 466 5.12 1.86 23.26
N ALA A 467 6.28 2.40 23.63
CA ALA A 467 6.53 2.86 25.00
C ALA A 467 5.64 4.06 25.37
N LEU A 468 5.41 4.99 24.44
CA LEU A 468 4.45 6.08 24.60
C LEU A 468 3.02 5.55 24.77
N PHE A 469 2.62 4.57 23.96
CA PHE A 469 1.32 3.92 24.10
C PHE A 469 1.17 3.21 25.46
N ALA A 470 2.21 2.51 25.92
CA ALA A 470 2.22 1.89 27.24
C ALA A 470 2.15 2.91 28.39
N ALA A 471 2.84 4.04 28.28
CA ALA A 471 2.77 5.12 29.27
C ALA A 471 1.35 5.71 29.37
N ASP A 472 0.71 5.99 28.25
CA ASP A 472 -0.67 6.50 28.24
C ASP A 472 -1.67 5.47 28.80
N LEU A 473 -1.47 4.18 28.52
CA LEU A 473 -2.29 3.10 29.10
C LEU A 473 -2.14 3.06 30.63
N GLU A 474 -0.93 3.27 31.13
CA GLU A 474 -0.65 3.31 32.56
C GLU A 474 -1.30 4.54 33.25
N GLU A 475 -1.27 5.71 32.60
CA GLU A 475 -1.99 6.91 33.07
C GLU A 475 -3.51 6.67 33.16
N GLN A 476 -4.08 5.95 32.19
CA GLN A 476 -5.50 5.57 32.20
C GLN A 476 -5.84 4.60 33.35
N LEU A 477 -4.98 3.61 33.60
CA LEU A 477 -5.18 2.68 34.73
C LEU A 477 -5.09 3.39 36.08
N ASN A 478 -4.12 4.30 36.24
CA ASN A 478 -3.95 5.06 37.48
C ASN A 478 -5.14 6.01 37.73
N SER A 479 -5.67 6.65 36.69
CA SER A 479 -6.85 7.53 36.81
C SER A 479 -8.14 6.75 37.14
N GLN A 480 -8.33 5.55 36.57
CA GLN A 480 -9.44 4.67 36.93
C GLN A 480 -9.35 4.20 38.39
N SER A 481 -8.14 3.87 38.86
CA SER A 481 -7.90 3.46 40.25
C SER A 481 -8.20 4.60 41.24
N TYR A 482 -7.78 5.84 40.92
CA TYR A 482 -8.10 7.03 41.74
C TYR A 482 -9.58 7.39 41.75
N GLY A 483 -10.29 7.20 40.63
CA GLY A 483 -11.75 7.43 40.54
C GLY A 483 -12.56 6.43 41.35
N SER A 484 -12.07 5.20 41.50
CA SER A 484 -12.73 4.16 42.31
C SER A 484 -12.49 4.29 43.82
N ILE A 485 -11.55 5.13 44.26
CA ILE A 485 -11.26 5.40 45.69
C ILE A 485 -12.08 6.61 46.20
N LYS A 486 -12.59 7.45 45.30
CA LYS A 486 -13.39 8.64 45.62
C LYS A 486 -14.90 8.43 45.55
N ASN A 487 -15.35 7.28 45.07
CA ASN A 487 -16.74 6.79 45.12
C ASN A 487 -16.82 5.65 46.12
#